data_AF-S5DJ63-F1
#
_entry.id   AF-S5DJ63-F1
#
_cell.length_a   1.000
_cell.length_b   1.000
_cell.length_c   1.000
_cell.angle_alpha   90.00
_cell.angle_beta   90.00
_cell.angle_gamma   90.00
#
_symmetry.space_group_name_H-M   'P 1'
#
loop_
_entity.id
_entity.type
_entity.pdbx_description
1 polymer ?
#
loop_
_entity_poly.entity_id
_entity_poly.type
_entity_poly.pdbx_seq_one_letter_code
_entity_poly.pdbx_strand_id
1 'polypeptide(L)'
;MIFAHPSEKLFSDHLDLFDIEWIYEPVSFPLEWGSGSIKKMFTPDFYLPSLDLFVEITTMNKNLITRKRKKLKLAKKLYPEINFKLLNEQDFYNILSKNESEIIQKAVAS
;
A
#
# COMPACT_ATOMS: atom_id res chain seq x y z
N MET A 1 -6.09 -7.86 -16.68
CA MET A 1 -5.66 -6.68 -15.89
C MET A 1 -4.31 -6.21 -16.41
N ILE A 2 -4.07 -4.91 -16.51
CA ILE A 2 -2.79 -4.36 -16.98
C ILE A 2 -2.25 -3.48 -15.85
N PHE A 3 -1.05 -3.81 -15.37
CA PHE A 3 -0.35 -3.05 -14.33
C PHE A 3 0.43 -1.89 -14.96
N ALA A 4 0.53 -0.77 -14.25
CA ALA A 4 1.29 0.40 -14.68
C ALA A 4 2.81 0.17 -14.57
N HIS A 5 3.25 -0.71 -13.66
CA HIS A 5 4.66 -1.05 -13.48
C HIS A 5 4.87 -2.56 -13.17
N PRO A 6 5.97 -3.19 -13.65
CA PRO A 6 6.24 -4.61 -13.38
C PRO A 6 6.29 -5.00 -11.90
N SER A 7 6.71 -4.08 -11.02
CA SER A 7 6.72 -4.33 -9.57
C SER A 7 5.31 -4.47 -8.97
N GLU A 8 4.28 -3.88 -9.58
CA GLU A 8 2.89 -4.05 -9.14
C GLU A 8 2.42 -5.47 -9.48
N LYS A 9 2.77 -5.96 -10.68
CA LYS A 9 2.50 -7.35 -11.05
C LYS A 9 3.17 -8.32 -10.08
N LEU A 10 4.45 -8.14 -9.81
CA LEU A 10 5.18 -8.98 -8.86
C LEU A 10 4.57 -8.93 -7.45
N PHE A 11 4.18 -7.74 -6.99
CA PHE A 11 3.51 -7.58 -5.71
C PHE A 11 2.16 -8.32 -5.66
N SER A 12 1.34 -8.23 -6.72
CA SER A 12 0.09 -8.98 -6.82
C SER A 12 0.30 -10.49 -6.83
N ASP A 13 1.32 -10.98 -7.53
CA ASP A 13 1.65 -12.41 -7.58
C ASP A 13 2.06 -12.93 -6.20
N HIS A 14 2.73 -12.11 -5.39
CA HIS A 14 3.01 -12.45 -4.00
C HIS A 14 1.75 -12.44 -3.13
N LEU A 15 0.88 -11.45 -3.25
CA LEU A 15 -0.39 -11.43 -2.50
C LEU A 15 -1.22 -12.69 -2.81
N ASP A 16 -1.31 -13.06 -4.08
CA ASP A 16 -1.98 -14.29 -4.53
C ASP A 16 -1.33 -15.55 -3.94
N LEU A 17 0.00 -15.61 -3.89
CA LEU A 17 0.74 -16.74 -3.30
C LEU A 17 0.42 -16.94 -1.81
N PHE A 18 0.18 -15.85 -1.08
CA PHE A 18 -0.15 -15.87 0.35
C PHE A 18 -1.66 -15.84 0.63
N ASP A 19 -2.50 -15.98 -0.40
CA ASP A 19 -3.97 -15.94 -0.31
C ASP A 19 -4.51 -14.66 0.37
N ILE A 20 -3.86 -13.53 0.10
CA ILE A 20 -4.26 -12.22 0.65
C ILE A 20 -5.16 -11.54 -0.37
N GLU A 21 -6.41 -11.25 0.02
CA GLU A 21 -7.32 -10.47 -0.83
C GLU A 21 -6.77 -9.07 -1.13
N TRP A 22 -6.92 -8.61 -2.37
CA TRP A 22 -6.46 -7.30 -2.79
C TRP A 22 -7.33 -6.67 -3.89
N ILE A 23 -7.28 -5.34 -3.95
CA ILE A 23 -7.91 -4.51 -4.98
C ILE A 23 -6.84 -3.55 -5.52
N TYR A 24 -6.62 -3.50 -6.83
CA TYR A 24 -5.68 -2.58 -7.47
C TYR A 24 -6.34 -1.23 -7.77
N GLU A 25 -5.59 -0.15 -7.58
CA GLU A 25 -6.05 1.24 -7.77
C GLU A 25 -7.48 1.49 -7.25
N PRO A 26 -7.76 1.13 -5.98
CA PRO A 26 -9.11 0.99 -5.44
C PRO A 26 -9.90 2.31 -5.44
N VAL A 27 -9.22 3.42 -5.16
CA VAL A 27 -9.83 4.75 -5.05
C VAL A 27 -8.76 5.84 -5.13
N SER A 28 -9.15 7.01 -5.63
CA SER A 28 -8.29 8.20 -5.69
C SER A 28 -8.67 9.20 -4.59
N PHE A 29 -7.69 9.58 -3.78
CA PHE A 29 -7.81 10.57 -2.71
C PHE A 29 -7.36 11.96 -3.19
N PRO A 30 -8.23 12.98 -3.16
CA PRO A 30 -7.82 14.35 -3.40
C PRO A 30 -6.81 14.82 -2.34
N LEU A 31 -5.69 15.39 -2.77
CA LEU A 31 -4.63 15.88 -1.86
C LEU A 31 -4.49 17.41 -1.87
N GLU A 32 -4.80 18.05 -2.99
CA GLU A 32 -4.70 19.51 -3.13
C GLU A 32 -5.84 20.01 -4.02
N TRP A 33 -6.43 21.15 -3.65
CA TRP A 33 -7.52 21.81 -4.37
C TRP A 33 -7.05 23.18 -4.88
N GLY A 34 -7.46 23.54 -6.09
CA GLY A 34 -7.28 24.87 -6.69
C GLY A 34 -8.57 25.68 -6.67
N SER A 35 -8.70 26.62 -7.60
CA SER A 35 -9.87 27.50 -7.79
C SER A 35 -11.11 26.72 -8.26
N GLY A 36 -11.67 25.87 -7.40
CA GLY A 36 -12.86 25.06 -7.66
C GLY A 36 -12.61 23.67 -8.26
N SER A 37 -11.35 23.23 -8.38
CA SER A 37 -11.02 21.91 -8.93
C SER A 37 -9.94 21.19 -8.13
N ILE A 38 -9.89 19.85 -8.25
CA ILE A 38 -8.82 19.04 -7.64
C ILE A 38 -7.54 19.25 -8.45
N LYS A 39 -6.49 19.71 -7.80
CA LYS A 39 -5.17 19.96 -8.41
C LYS A 39 -4.27 18.74 -8.37
N LYS A 40 -4.49 17.85 -7.39
CA LYS A 40 -3.64 16.69 -7.14
C LYS A 40 -4.41 15.59 -6.45
N MET A 41 -4.19 14.36 -6.93
CA MET A 41 -4.73 13.16 -6.32
C MET A 41 -3.61 12.18 -5.96
N PHE A 42 -3.98 11.26 -5.08
CA PHE A 42 -3.19 10.11 -4.70
C PHE A 42 -4.07 8.87 -4.80
N THR A 43 -3.64 7.94 -5.65
CA THR A 43 -4.30 6.65 -5.87
C THR A 43 -3.31 5.62 -5.37
N PRO A 44 -3.58 4.95 -4.24
CA PRO A 44 -2.75 3.85 -3.77
C PRO A 44 -2.71 2.75 -4.82
N ASP A 45 -1.56 2.12 -4.98
CA ASP A 45 -1.40 1.02 -5.93
C ASP A 45 -2.32 -0.17 -5.56
N PHE A 46 -2.52 -0.45 -4.26
CA PHE A 46 -3.38 -1.55 -3.77
C PHE A 46 -4.18 -1.18 -2.51
N TYR A 47 -5.27 -1.92 -2.27
CA TYR A 47 -5.96 -2.03 -0.98
C TYR A 47 -6.10 -3.49 -0.58
N LEU A 48 -5.80 -3.79 0.69
CA LEU A 48 -5.87 -5.13 1.29
C LEU A 48 -7.06 -5.15 2.28
N PRO A 49 -8.24 -5.68 1.90
CA PRO A 49 -9.46 -5.56 2.71
C PRO A 49 -9.35 -6.20 4.08
N SER A 50 -8.71 -7.37 4.17
CA SER A 50 -8.53 -8.11 5.44
C SER A 50 -7.69 -7.36 6.47
N LEU A 51 -6.89 -6.38 6.03
CA LEU A 51 -6.02 -5.56 6.87
C LEU A 51 -6.50 -4.10 6.98
N ASP A 52 -7.59 -3.74 6.30
CA ASP A 52 -8.03 -2.35 6.10
C ASP A 52 -6.87 -1.42 5.75
N LEU A 53 -6.08 -1.79 4.73
CA LEU A 53 -4.78 -1.19 4.44
C LEU A 53 -4.62 -0.79 2.97
N PHE A 54 -4.39 0.50 2.72
CA PHE A 54 -3.97 1.03 1.43
C PHE A 54 -2.44 1.00 1.30
N VAL A 55 -1.95 0.37 0.24
CA VAL A 55 -0.53 0.18 -0.02
C VAL A 55 -0.12 0.96 -1.27
N GLU A 56 0.95 1.74 -1.10
CA GLU A 56 1.72 2.29 -2.20
C GLU A 56 3.03 1.49 -2.30
N ILE A 57 3.35 0.97 -3.47
CA ILE A 57 4.61 0.28 -3.69
C ILE A 57 5.74 1.25 -4.03
N THR A 58 6.96 0.90 -3.63
CA THR A 58 8.16 1.67 -3.97
C THR A 58 9.35 0.77 -4.24
N THR A 59 10.23 1.21 -5.13
CA THR A 59 11.58 0.63 -5.32
C THR A 59 12.61 1.40 -4.49
N MET A 60 13.85 0.91 -4.43
CA MET A 60 14.96 1.56 -3.70
C MET A 60 15.48 2.87 -4.32
N ASN A 61 14.83 3.40 -5.35
CA ASN A 61 15.21 4.68 -5.94
C ASN A 61 14.91 5.84 -4.96
N LYS A 62 15.96 6.44 -4.38
CA LYS A 62 15.86 7.49 -3.35
C LYS A 62 15.00 8.70 -3.75
N ASN A 63 15.11 9.16 -5.00
CA ASN A 63 14.35 10.31 -5.49
C ASN A 63 12.86 9.98 -5.58
N LEU A 64 12.54 8.79 -6.09
CA LEU A 64 11.15 8.31 -6.19
C LEU A 64 10.54 8.09 -4.80
N ILE A 65 11.27 7.45 -3.89
CA ILE A 65 10.85 7.24 -2.49
C ILE A 65 10.47 8.57 -1.84
N THR A 66 11.30 9.61 -2.01
CA THR A 66 11.04 10.91 -1.37
C THR A 66 9.74 11.54 -1.88
N ARG A 67 9.47 11.45 -3.18
CA ARG A 67 8.22 11.94 -3.78
C ARG A 67 7.01 11.16 -3.29
N LYS A 68 7.09 9.83 -3.27
CA LYS A 68 6.02 8.93 -2.79
C LYS A 68 5.74 9.17 -1.29
N ARG A 69 6.78 9.29 -0.45
CA ARG A 69 6.66 9.64 0.98
C ARG A 69 6.00 11.00 1.21
N LYS A 70 6.32 12.02 0.42
CA LYS A 70 5.67 13.34 0.53
C LYS A 70 4.17 13.25 0.26
N LYS A 71 3.76 12.53 -0.79
CA LYS A 71 2.33 12.27 -1.08
C LYS A 71 1.66 11.52 0.08
N LEU A 72 2.27 10.43 0.55
CA LEU A 72 1.70 9.62 1.62
C LEU A 72 1.55 10.41 2.93
N LYS A 73 2.53 11.25 3.27
CA LYS A 73 2.47 12.12 4.45
C LYS A 73 1.32 13.11 4.36
N LEU A 74 1.05 13.66 3.18
CA LEU A 74 -0.09 14.54 2.94
C LEU A 74 -1.41 13.78 3.02
N ALA A 75 -1.49 12.59 2.42
CA ALA A 75 -2.67 11.72 2.50
C ALA A 75 -3.01 11.40 3.96
N LYS A 76 -2.04 10.94 4.76
CA LYS A 76 -2.23 10.67 6.19
C LYS A 76 -2.65 11.89 7.02
N LYS A 77 -2.26 13.10 6.59
CA LYS A 77 -2.66 14.33 7.26
C LYS A 77 -4.12 14.68 6.96
N LEU A 78 -4.57 14.45 5.73
CA LEU A 78 -5.92 14.78 5.27
C LEU A 78 -6.95 13.71 5.64
N TYR A 79 -6.53 12.44 5.69
CA TYR A 79 -7.36 11.27 5.96
C TYR A 79 -6.72 10.44 7.09
N PRO A 80 -6.70 10.96 8.33
CA PRO A 80 -6.05 10.30 9.47
C PRO A 80 -6.69 8.96 9.86
N GLU A 81 -7.95 8.74 9.50
CA GLU A 81 -8.70 7.51 9.72
C GLU A 81 -8.34 6.38 8.74
N ILE A 82 -7.62 6.69 7.66
CA ILE A 82 -7.27 5.71 6.63
C ILE A 82 -5.84 5.19 6.83
N ASN A 83 -5.69 3.86 6.84
CA ASN A 83 -4.39 3.24 6.99
C ASN A 83 -3.64 3.21 5.65
N PHE A 84 -2.67 4.10 5.50
CA PHE A 84 -1.76 4.08 4.35
C PHE A 84 -0.38 3.53 4.70
N LYS A 85 0.24 2.76 3.80
CA LYS A 85 1.62 2.30 3.96
C LYS A 85 2.39 2.35 2.64
N LEU A 86 3.65 2.80 2.72
CA LEU A 86 4.61 2.69 1.62
C LEU A 86 5.40 1.41 1.85
N LEU A 87 5.37 0.48 0.90
CA LEU A 87 6.08 -0.79 0.99
C LEU A 87 7.03 -0.95 -0.19
N ASN A 88 8.25 -1.38 0.11
CA ASN A 88 9.07 -2.06 -0.90
C ASN A 88 8.91 -3.58 -0.75
N GLU A 89 9.48 -4.35 -1.69
CA GLU A 89 9.43 -5.82 -1.66
C GLU A 89 9.93 -6.39 -0.32
N GLN A 90 11.07 -5.92 0.20
CA GLN A 90 11.59 -6.35 1.48
C GLN A 90 10.66 -6.01 2.66
N ASP A 91 10.06 -4.82 2.67
CA ASP A 91 9.10 -4.43 3.70
C ASP A 91 7.89 -5.36 3.70
N PHE A 92 7.44 -5.78 2.51
CA PHE A 92 6.33 -6.69 2.34
C PHE A 92 6.65 -8.08 2.90
N TYR A 93 7.78 -8.68 2.51
CA TYR A 93 8.23 -9.96 3.08
C TYR A 93 8.39 -9.89 4.61
N ASN A 94 8.88 -8.77 5.14
CA ASN A 94 9.01 -8.56 6.58
C ASN A 94 7.64 -8.47 7.30
N ILE A 95 6.60 -8.01 6.63
CA ILE A 95 5.22 -7.99 7.18
C ILE A 95 4.66 -9.41 7.20
N LEU A 96 4.81 -10.15 6.10
CA LEU A 96 4.31 -11.52 5.99
C LEU A 96 4.94 -12.44 7.04
N SER A 97 6.26 -12.43 7.15
CA SER A 97 6.99 -13.26 8.12
C SER A 97 6.61 -12.98 9.58
N LYS A 98 6.30 -11.72 9.92
CA LYS A 98 5.80 -11.36 11.25
C LYS A 98 4.39 -11.87 11.50
N ASN A 99 3.50 -11.73 10.51
CA ASN A 99 2.13 -12.19 10.63
C ASN A 99 2.04 -13.72 10.74
N GLU A 100 2.83 -14.46 9.96
CA GLU A 100 2.92 -15.93 10.09
C GLU A 100 3.37 -16.34 11.49
N SER A 101 4.36 -15.66 12.04
CA SER A 101 4.86 -15.93 13.40
C SER A 101 3.81 -15.63 14.48
N GLU A 102 3.01 -14.58 14.30
CA GLU A 102 1.93 -14.22 15.24
C GLU A 102 0.74 -15.19 15.13
N ILE A 103 0.42 -15.65 13.92
CA ILE A 103 -0.59 -16.69 13.67
C ILE A 103 -0.17 -18.01 14.31
N ILE A 104 1.09 -18.45 14.12
CA ILE A 104 1.62 -19.66 14.74
C ILE A 104 1.61 -19.55 16.27
N GLN A 105 2.01 -18.39 16.83
CA GLN A 105 1.96 -18.17 18.28
C GLN A 105 0.53 -18.25 18.84
N LYS A 106 -0.46 -17.66 18.15
CA LYS A 106 -1.87 -17.77 18.56
C LYS A 106 -2.40 -19.20 18.47
N ALA A 107 -1.96 -19.98 17.49
CA ALA A 107 -2.36 -21.37 17.32
C ALA A 107 -1.73 -22.33 18.35
N VAL A 108 -0.50 -22.07 18.80
CA VAL A 108 0.21 -22.88 19.81
C VAL A 108 -0.18 -22.50 21.24
N ALA A 109 -0.67 -21.27 21.46
CA ALA A 109 -1.12 -20.78 22.76
C ALA A 109 -2.63 -21.01 23.03
N SER A 110 -3.36 -21.61 22.08
CA SER A 110 -4.76 -22.06 22.21
C SER A 110 -4.85 -23.56 22.38
#